data_AF-A0A8S3DP26-F1
#
_entry.id   AF-A0A8S3DP26-F1
#
_cell.length_a   1.000
_cell.length_b   1.000
_cell.length_c   1.000
_cell.angle_alpha   90.00
_cell.angle_beta   90.00
_cell.angle_gamma   90.00
#
_symmetry.space_group_name_H-M   'P 1'
#
loop_
_entity.id
_entity.type
_entity.pdbx_description
1 polymer ?
#
loop_
_entity_poly.entity_id
_entity_poly.type
_entity_poly.pdbx_seq_one_letter_code
_entity_poly.pdbx_strand_id
1 'polypeptide(L)' 'MATDGKILFAQAIDYEKEITRPKPYLYKIKVVRENTMYHYRTYKEFVELYEGLNKQFPMTDLELKPSNETEDS' A
#
# COMPACT_ATOMS: atom_id res chain seq x y z
N MET A 1 7.74 -24.54 -0.86
CA MET A 1 6.86 -23.44 -1.26
C MET A 1 7.77 -22.32 -1.73
N ALA A 2 7.71 -21.94 -3.01
CA ALA A 2 8.54 -20.87 -3.53
C ALA A 2 8.00 -19.53 -2.98
N THR A 3 8.84 -18.78 -2.29
CA THR A 3 8.52 -17.41 -1.86
C THR A 3 8.72 -16.47 -3.03
N ASP A 4 7.90 -15.42 -3.10
CA ASP A 4 7.97 -14.33 -4.08
C ASP A 4 9.28 -13.51 -4.12
N GLY A 5 10.26 -13.86 -3.28
CA GLY A 5 11.51 -13.12 -3.10
C GLY A 5 11.37 -11.92 -2.17
N LYS A 6 12.51 -11.32 -1.81
CA LYS A 6 12.54 -10.12 -0.94
C LYS A 6 12.10 -8.88 -1.71
N ILE A 7 11.33 -8.03 -1.06
CA ILE A 7 11.01 -6.69 -1.56
C ILE A 7 12.24 -5.81 -1.32
N LEU A 8 12.74 -5.18 -2.39
CA LEU A 8 13.80 -4.18 -2.33
C LEU A 8 13.21 -2.79 -2.07
N PHE A 9 12.07 -2.49 -2.70
CA PHE A 9 11.41 -1.20 -2.61
C PHE A 9 9.91 -1.34 -2.88
N ALA A 10 9.08 -0.55 -2.20
CA ALA A 10 7.66 -0.43 -2.46
C ALA A 10 7.20 1.03 -2.30
N GLN A 11 6.40 1.53 -3.24
CA GLN A 11 5.90 2.91 -3.21
C GLN A 11 4.53 3.01 -3.89
N ALA A 12 3.61 3.77 -3.27
CA ALA A 12 2.40 4.22 -3.95
C ALA A 12 2.78 5.34 -4.92
N ILE A 13 2.58 5.11 -6.23
CA ILE A 13 3.04 6.01 -7.29
C ILE A 13 1.91 6.76 -7.98
N ASP A 14 0.68 6.28 -7.86
CA ASP A 14 -0.49 6.86 -8.53
C ASP A 14 -1.77 6.38 -7.83
N TYR A 15 -2.91 6.99 -8.17
CA TYR A 15 -4.23 6.50 -7.78
C TYR A 15 -5.22 6.64 -8.93
N GLU A 16 -6.06 5.64 -9.11
CA GLU A 16 -7.12 5.63 -10.09
C GLU A 16 -8.47 5.83 -9.39
N LYS A 17 -9.27 6.78 -9.90
CA LYS A 17 -10.67 6.97 -9.48
C LYS A 17 -11.55 6.15 -10.42
N GLU A 18 -12.13 5.06 -9.94
CA GLU A 18 -13.10 4.31 -10.74
C GLU A 18 -14.32 5.20 -11.04
N ILE A 19 -14.60 5.42 -12.32
CA ILE A 19 -15.63 6.35 -12.83
C ILE A 19 -17.05 5.81 -12.57
N THR A 20 -17.20 4.53 -12.19
CA THR A 20 -18.48 3.93 -11.83
C THR A 20 -18.70 3.97 -10.30
N ARG A 21 -19.70 4.75 -9.89
CA ARG A 21 -20.20 4.96 -8.50
C ARG A 21 -20.17 3.68 -7.63
N PRO A 22 -20.09 3.76 -6.28
CA PRO A 22 -19.27 4.59 -5.41
C PRO A 22 -18.05 3.74 -4.98
N LYS A 23 -17.16 3.41 -5.90
CA LYS A 23 -16.03 2.54 -5.58
C LYS A 23 -14.86 3.32 -4.95
N PRO A 24 -14.12 2.70 -4.02
CA PRO A 24 -12.98 3.34 -3.35
C PRO A 24 -11.85 3.66 -4.34
N TYR A 25 -11.06 4.69 -4.04
CA TYR A 25 -9.81 4.97 -4.77
C TYR A 25 -8.88 3.74 -4.74
N LEU A 26 -8.30 3.42 -5.89
CA LEU A 26 -7.30 2.36 -6.03
C LEU A 26 -5.92 2.98 -6.16
N TYR A 27 -5.06 2.73 -5.19
CA TYR A 27 -3.67 3.15 -5.22
C TYR A 27 -2.84 2.16 -6.02
N LYS A 28 -2.08 2.67 -6.98
CA LYS A 28 -1.09 1.91 -7.76
C LYS A 28 0.21 1.85 -6.98
N ILE A 29 0.59 0.65 -6.59
CA ILE A 29 1.78 0.37 -5.79
C ILE A 29 2.83 -0.28 -6.68
N LYS A 30 3.95 0.42 -6.86
CA LYS A 30 5.14 -0.13 -7.49
C LYS A 30 5.90 -0.96 -6.47
N VAL A 31 6.13 -2.24 -6.75
CA VAL A 31 6.94 -3.15 -5.94
C VAL A 31 8.12 -3.62 -6.77
N VAL A 32 9.33 -3.38 -6.27
CA VAL A 32 10.59 -3.78 -6.89
C VAL A 32 11.16 -4.96 -6.11
N ARG A 33 11.32 -6.09 -6.81
CA ARG A 33 12.06 -7.28 -6.36
C ARG A 33 13.19 -7.54 -7.36
N GLU A 34 13.35 -8.77 -7.87
CA GLU A 34 14.14 -9.05 -9.07
C GLU A 34 13.53 -8.40 -10.32
N ASN A 35 12.19 -8.36 -10.38
CA ASN A 35 11.42 -7.67 -11.41
C ASN A 35 10.56 -6.57 -10.78
N THR A 36 10.19 -5.57 -11.57
CA THR A 36 9.23 -4.54 -11.16
C THR A 36 7.81 -5.02 -11.45
N MET A 37 6.94 -4.94 -10.43
CA MET A 37 5.52 -5.28 -10.52
C MET A 37 4.65 -4.15 -9.98
N TYR A 38 3.42 -4.08 -10.46
CA TYR A 38 2.44 -3.10 -10.02
C TYR A 38 1.23 -3.81 -9.41
N HIS A 39 0.81 -3.35 -8.23
CA HIS A 39 -0.37 -3.83 -7.54
C HIS A 39 -1.36 -2.67 -7.34
N TYR A 40 -2.64 -2.99 -7.30
CA TYR A 40 -3.69 -2.00 -7.06
C TYR A 40 -4.41 -2.35 -5.78
N ARG A 41 -4.45 -1.42 -4.82
CA ARG A 41 -5.04 -1.63 -3.49
C ARG A 41 -5.81 -0.41 -3.04
N THR A 42 -6.90 -0.65 -2.34
CA THR A 42 -7.71 0.36 -1.68
C THR A 42 -7.09 0.77 -0.35
N TYR A 43 -7.43 1.96 0.14
CA TYR A 43 -7.03 2.38 1.49
C TYR A 43 -7.50 1.41 2.58
N LYS A 44 -8.69 0.82 2.42
CA LYS A 44 -9.25 -0.16 3.36
C LYS A 44 -8.34 -1.38 3.52
N GLU A 45 -7.79 -1.90 2.41
CA GLU A 45 -6.86 -3.04 2.45
C GLU A 45 -5.56 -2.69 3.19
N PHE A 46 -5.08 -1.44 3.09
CA PHE A 46 -3.92 -0.99 3.88
C PHE A 46 -4.22 -0.93 5.37
N VAL A 47 -5.40 -0.45 5.75
CA VAL A 47 -5.85 -0.41 7.15
C VAL A 47 -5.98 -1.84 7.71
N GLU A 48 -6.58 -2.76 6.95
CA GLU A 48 -6.71 -4.16 7.37
C GLU A 48 -5.35 -4.83 7.57
N LEU A 49 -4.38 -4.56 6.68
CA LEU A 49 -3.00 -5.02 6.84
C LEU A 49 -2.32 -4.43 8.08
N TYR A 50 -2.46 -3.13 8.30
CA TYR A 50 -1.91 -2.43 9.47
C TYR A 50 -2.44 -3.00 10.78
N GLU A 51 -3.76 -3.16 10.91
CA GLU A 51 -4.37 -3.76 12.09
C GLU A 51 -3.91 -5.20 12.32
N GLY A 52 -3.76 -5.98 11.24
CA GLY A 52 -3.24 -7.34 11.30
C GLY A 52 -1.79 -7.39 11.81
N LEU A 53 -0.94 -6.51 11.30
CA LEU A 53 0.46 -6.40 11.73
C LEU A 53 0.57 -5.97 13.19
N ASN A 54 -0.22 -4.98 13.65
CA ASN A 54 -0.19 -4.54 15.03
C ASN A 54 -0.70 -5.61 16.01
N LYS A 55 -1.69 -6.43 15.60
CA LYS A 55 -2.13 -7.58 16.40
C LYS A 55 -1.05 -8.66 16.48
N GLN A 56 -0.33 -8.90 15.40
CA GLN A 56 0.69 -9.95 15.33
C GLN A 56 2.03 -9.53 15.96
N PHE A 57 2.37 -8.25 15.88
CA PHE A 57 3.65 -7.70 16.32
C PHE A 57 3.45 -6.45 17.19
N PRO A 58 2.88 -6.59 18.41
CA PRO A 58 2.45 -5.47 19.25
C PRO A 58 3.58 -4.57 19.77
N MET A 59 4.84 -5.03 19.68
CA MET A 59 6.01 -4.24 20.06
C MET A 59 6.59 -3.42 18.91
N THR A 60 6.08 -3.61 17.69
CA THR A 60 6.49 -2.81 16.53
C THR A 60 5.65 -1.54 16.56
N ASP A 61 6.30 -0.41 16.80
CA ASP A 61 5.67 0.91 16.79
C ASP A 61 5.40 1.34 15.34
N LEU A 62 4.52 0.59 14.67
CA LEU A 62 4.10 0.88 13.31
C LEU A 62 3.07 2.01 13.37
N GLU A 63 3.31 3.07 12.61
CA GLU A 63 2.38 4.18 12.46
C GLU A 63 1.81 4.18 11.03
N LEU A 64 0.48 4.18 10.91
CA LEU A 64 -0.18 4.47 9.64
C LEU A 64 -0.43 5.98 9.56
N LYS A 65 0.50 6.72 8.96
CA LYS A 65 0.35 8.16 8.73
C LYS A 65 -0.46 8.39 7.45
N PRO A 66 -1.60 9.12 7.49
CA PRO A 66 -2.17 9.66 6.27
C PRO A 66 -1.16 10.63 5.67
N SER A 67 -0.86 10.49 4.38
CA SER A 67 0.01 11.43 3.67
C SER A 67 -0.68 12.78 3.59
N ASN A 68 -0.36 13.70 4.50
CA ASN A 68 -0.75 15.11 4.40
C ASN A 68 0.19 15.88 3.46
N GLU A 69 0.56 15.30 2.32
CA GLU A 69 1.34 15.97 1.29
C GLU A 69 0.47 16.15 0.04
N THR A 70 -0.51 17.04 0.19
CA THR A 70 -0.79 18.01 -0.86
C THR A 70 -0.11 19.29 -0.41
N GLU A 71 1.07 19.60 -0.93
CA GLU A 71 1.51 20.99 -1.09
C GLU A 71 2.64 21.06 -2.14
N ASP A 72 2.43 21.98 -3.07
CA ASP A 72 3.17 22.27 -4.30
C ASP A 72 4.70 22.37 -4.16
N SER A 73 5.42 21.89 -5.19
CA SER A 73 6.55 22.59 -5.83
C SER A 73 6.85 22.00 -7.21
#